data_AF-A0A519V3P3-F1
#
_entry.id   AF-A0A519V3P3-F1
#
_cell.length_a   1.000
_cell.length_b   1.000
_cell.length_c   1.000
_cell.angle_alpha   90.00
_cell.angle_beta   90.00
_cell.angle_gamma   90.00
#
_symmetry.space_group_name_H-M   'P 1'
#
loop_
_entity.id
_entity.type
_entity.pdbx_description
1 polymer ?
#
loop_
_entity_poly.entity_id
_entity_poly.type
_entity_poly.pdbx_seq_one_letter_code
_entity_poly.pdbx_strand_id
1 'polypeptide(L)'
;MVLSSGAVRAQGPPLPLARLAVVRDSLGRLLATDHRPDTLRVVRLNTLAFALRTNDAPEAQRLARQALALAQRLGFERGLVEAHFNLGYNYRARSQYDSAIYHSQRALAWATHTHNRYTQTRAYYNLARSYTEQGNYAAALGPSLDGLALAHALANPRAELMQLVQAGRIELALGEVAIARTYVAQAQHLVPAAHDPLGTGYTYQALGDISRQQGLWAVAYRYYTQAYATYALVLNERGRLPMEI
;
A
#
# COMPACT_ATOMS: atom_id res chain seq x y z
N MET A 1 -12.04 -13.11 -34.60
CA MET A 1 -10.87 -12.21 -34.51
C MET A 1 -11.31 -10.93 -33.83
N VAL A 2 -11.22 -10.85 -32.49
CA VAL A 2 -11.21 -9.59 -31.74
C VAL A 2 -10.26 -9.80 -30.57
N LEU A 3 -9.05 -9.26 -30.73
CA LEU A 3 -8.11 -8.99 -29.64
C LEU A 3 -8.58 -7.74 -28.92
N SER A 4 -8.63 -7.77 -27.59
CA SER A 4 -8.32 -6.60 -26.77
C SER A 4 -8.14 -7.06 -25.33
N SER A 5 -6.92 -7.51 -25.06
CA SER A 5 -6.29 -7.62 -23.75
C SER A 5 -6.34 -6.27 -23.03
N GLY A 6 -7.27 -6.11 -22.09
CA GLY A 6 -7.20 -5.08 -21.07
C GLY A 6 -6.22 -5.49 -19.99
N ALA A 7 -4.93 -5.57 -20.33
CA ALA A 7 -3.87 -5.78 -19.35
C ALA A 7 -3.95 -4.62 -18.34
N VAL A 8 -4.54 -4.92 -17.19
CA VAL A 8 -4.53 -4.05 -16.01
C VAL A 8 -3.06 -3.79 -15.73
N ARG A 9 -2.59 -2.61 -16.09
CA ARG A 9 -1.26 -2.14 -15.68
C ARG A 9 -1.29 -2.15 -14.16
N ALA A 10 -0.70 -3.19 -13.58
CA ALA A 10 -0.31 -3.23 -12.19
C ALA A 10 0.32 -1.87 -11.90
N GLN A 11 -0.23 -1.11 -10.94
CA GLN A 11 0.56 -0.02 -10.40
C GLN A 11 1.76 -0.73 -9.76
N GLY A 12 2.88 -0.64 -10.48
CA GLY A 12 4.15 -1.27 -10.13
C GLY A 12 4.68 -0.71 -8.81
N PRO A 13 5.94 -1.00 -8.46
CA PRO A 13 6.58 -0.35 -7.32
C PRO A 13 6.36 1.18 -7.37
N PRO A 14 6.43 1.91 -6.23
CA PRO A 14 6.41 3.36 -6.25
C PRO A 14 7.25 3.86 -7.43
N LEU A 15 6.66 4.74 -8.25
CA LEU A 15 7.30 5.19 -9.47
C LEU A 15 8.73 5.66 -9.12
N PRO A 16 9.75 5.32 -9.94
CA PRO A 16 11.10 5.83 -9.70
C PRO A 16 11.05 7.35 -9.53
N LEU A 17 11.89 7.93 -8.67
CA LEU A 17 11.82 9.35 -8.30
C LEU A 17 11.74 10.29 -9.51
N ALA A 18 12.54 10.02 -10.54
CA ALA A 18 12.50 10.78 -11.80
C ALA A 18 11.11 10.75 -12.47
N ARG A 19 10.42 9.60 -12.43
CA ARG A 19 9.08 9.44 -12.98
C ARG A 19 8.01 10.05 -12.08
N LEU A 20 8.22 10.09 -10.76
CA LEU A 20 7.36 10.83 -9.83
C LEU A 20 7.42 12.34 -10.07
N ALA A 21 8.62 12.90 -10.24
CA ALA A 21 8.80 14.32 -10.53
C ALA A 21 8.09 14.73 -11.83
N VAL A 22 8.30 13.97 -12.91
CA VAL A 22 7.61 14.21 -14.19
C VAL A 22 6.09 14.12 -14.07
N VAL A 23 5.58 13.12 -13.32
CA VAL A 23 4.14 12.98 -13.08
C VAL A 23 3.60 14.15 -12.24
N ARG A 24 4.32 14.57 -11.20
CA ARG A 24 3.96 15.72 -10.36
C ARG A 24 3.86 16.99 -11.18
N ASP A 25 4.88 17.30 -11.96
CA ASP A 25 4.98 18.58 -12.67
C ASP A 25 4.01 18.64 -13.86
N SER A 26 3.79 17.50 -14.54
CA SER A 26 2.80 17.39 -15.61
C SER A 26 1.37 17.49 -15.08
N LEU A 27 1.02 16.69 -14.07
CA LEU A 27 -0.34 16.71 -13.50
C LEU A 27 -0.63 18.01 -12.76
N GLY A 28 0.34 18.58 -12.07
CA GLY A 28 0.23 19.87 -11.39
C GLY A 28 -0.13 20.99 -12.37
N ARG A 29 0.58 21.06 -13.52
CA ARG A 29 0.24 22.01 -14.58
C ARG A 29 -1.16 21.80 -15.15
N LEU A 30 -1.51 20.56 -15.50
CA LEU A 30 -2.85 20.25 -16.03
C LEU A 30 -3.96 20.62 -15.05
N LEU A 31 -3.77 20.39 -13.75
CA LEU A 31 -4.75 20.74 -12.73
C LEU A 31 -4.87 22.26 -12.50
N ALA A 32 -3.79 23.00 -12.76
CA ALA A 32 -3.75 24.46 -12.70
C ALA A 32 -4.34 25.13 -13.94
N THR A 33 -4.30 24.49 -15.11
CA THR A 33 -4.83 25.08 -16.36
C THR A 33 -6.22 24.59 -16.74
N ASP A 34 -6.59 23.36 -16.36
CA ASP A 34 -7.87 22.74 -16.71
C ASP A 34 -8.76 22.56 -15.47
N HIS A 35 -9.70 23.48 -15.29
CA HIS A 35 -10.61 23.53 -14.13
C HIS A 35 -11.95 22.85 -14.35
N ARG A 36 -12.17 22.18 -15.49
CA ARG A 36 -13.44 21.52 -15.77
C ARG A 36 -13.77 20.49 -14.67
N PRO A 37 -15.00 20.52 -14.12
CA PRO A 37 -15.40 19.57 -13.08
C PRO A 37 -15.81 18.24 -13.73
N ASP A 38 -14.84 17.52 -14.30
CA ASP A 38 -15.05 16.26 -14.99
C ASP A 38 -14.32 15.08 -14.34
N THR A 39 -14.57 13.88 -14.86
CA THR A 39 -13.95 12.64 -14.35
C THR A 39 -12.44 12.60 -14.59
N LEU A 40 -11.93 13.25 -15.63
CA LEU A 40 -10.49 13.35 -15.89
C LEU A 40 -9.81 14.16 -14.79
N ARG A 41 -10.42 15.26 -14.34
CA ARG A 41 -9.92 16.03 -13.19
C ARG A 41 -9.86 15.18 -11.93
N VAL A 42 -10.89 14.36 -11.65
CA VAL A 42 -10.86 13.39 -10.53
C VAL A 42 -9.68 12.42 -10.65
N VAL A 43 -9.47 11.83 -11.84
CA VAL A 43 -8.35 10.90 -12.06
C VAL A 43 -7.01 11.58 -11.83
N ARG A 44 -6.82 12.81 -12.34
CA ARG A 44 -5.58 13.58 -12.15
C ARG A 44 -5.33 13.91 -10.68
N LEU A 45 -6.34 14.37 -9.95
CA LEU A 45 -6.26 14.66 -8.51
C LEU A 45 -5.86 13.41 -7.73
N ASN A 46 -6.52 12.27 -7.97
CA ASN A 46 -6.19 11.00 -7.30
C ASN A 46 -4.79 10.49 -7.65
N THR A 47 -4.38 10.61 -8.91
CA THR A 47 -3.05 10.18 -9.35
C THR A 47 -1.96 11.04 -8.72
N LEU A 48 -2.15 12.36 -8.66
CA LEU A 48 -1.20 13.26 -8.02
C LEU A 48 -1.16 13.05 -6.51
N ALA A 49 -2.32 12.86 -5.86
CA ALA A 49 -2.39 12.52 -4.44
C ALA A 49 -1.60 11.23 -4.12
N PHE A 50 -1.74 10.20 -4.96
CA PHE A 50 -0.98 8.96 -4.81
C PHE A 50 0.54 9.18 -4.99
N ALA A 51 0.95 9.98 -5.97
CA ALA A 51 2.36 10.28 -6.23
C ALA A 51 3.00 11.09 -5.10
N LEU A 52 2.25 11.98 -4.45
CA LEU A 52 2.74 12.84 -3.37
C LEU A 52 2.68 12.18 -1.99
N ARG A 53 2.01 11.02 -1.83
CA ARG A 53 1.73 10.41 -0.52
C ARG A 53 2.95 10.19 0.39
N THR A 54 4.16 10.09 -0.17
CA THR A 54 5.41 9.86 0.56
C THR A 54 6.34 11.07 0.58
N ASN A 55 6.06 12.11 -0.21
CA ASN A 55 6.88 13.32 -0.34
C ASN A 55 6.19 14.54 0.27
N ASP A 56 4.88 14.66 0.12
CA ASP A 56 4.05 15.76 0.62
C ASP A 56 2.67 15.24 1.05
N ALA A 57 2.60 14.69 2.26
CA ALA A 57 1.36 14.13 2.81
C ALA A 57 0.24 15.18 3.00
N PRO A 58 0.49 16.41 3.48
CA PRO A 58 -0.53 17.45 3.53
C PRO A 58 -1.17 17.74 2.17
N GLU A 59 -0.36 17.91 1.13
CA GLU A 59 -0.85 18.17 -0.22
C GLU A 59 -1.58 16.95 -0.81
N ALA A 60 -1.02 15.75 -0.63
CA ALA A 60 -1.67 14.51 -1.05
C ALA A 60 -3.07 14.36 -0.43
N GLN A 61 -3.21 14.65 0.86
CA GLN A 61 -4.49 14.61 1.56
C GLN A 61 -5.46 15.68 1.02
N ARG A 62 -4.98 16.91 0.76
CA ARG A 62 -5.81 17.98 0.17
C ARG A 62 -6.35 17.58 -1.19
N LEU A 63 -5.50 17.06 -2.07
CA LEU A 63 -5.87 16.59 -3.41
C LEU A 63 -6.84 15.40 -3.35
N ALA A 64 -6.61 14.43 -2.47
CA ALA A 64 -7.52 13.29 -2.30
C ALA A 64 -8.91 13.72 -1.79
N ARG A 65 -8.98 14.71 -0.89
CA ARG A 65 -10.28 15.30 -0.46
C ARG A 65 -10.99 16.01 -1.61
N GLN A 66 -10.26 16.75 -2.45
CA GLN A 66 -10.84 17.38 -3.64
C GLN A 66 -11.34 16.34 -4.65
N ALA A 67 -10.58 15.28 -4.87
CA ALA A 67 -10.97 14.17 -5.73
C ALA A 67 -12.25 13.49 -5.21
N LEU A 68 -12.32 13.24 -3.89
CA LEU A 68 -13.50 12.65 -3.26
C LEU A 68 -14.74 13.52 -3.47
N ALA A 69 -14.68 14.80 -3.15
CA ALA A 69 -15.81 15.72 -3.27
C ALA A 69 -16.31 15.84 -4.72
N LEU A 70 -15.37 15.92 -5.68
CA LEU A 70 -15.73 15.99 -7.10
C LEU A 70 -16.30 14.65 -7.60
N ALA A 71 -15.70 13.52 -7.23
CA ALA A 71 -16.20 12.19 -7.58
C ALA A 71 -17.63 11.96 -7.07
N GLN A 72 -17.94 12.40 -5.84
CA GLN A 72 -19.28 12.33 -5.27
C GLN A 72 -20.28 13.15 -6.09
N ARG A 73 -19.92 14.40 -6.43
CA ARG A 73 -20.78 15.28 -7.25
C ARG A 73 -21.05 14.72 -8.65
N LEU A 74 -20.08 13.99 -9.22
CA LEU A 74 -20.17 13.42 -10.56
C LEU A 74 -20.74 12.00 -10.59
N GLY A 75 -21.02 11.38 -9.43
CA GLY A 75 -21.36 9.96 -9.36
C GLY A 75 -20.25 9.05 -9.91
N PHE A 76 -18.99 9.48 -9.84
CA PHE A 76 -17.86 8.75 -10.44
C PHE A 76 -17.28 7.74 -9.45
N GLU A 77 -17.86 6.55 -9.42
CA GLU A 77 -17.58 5.49 -8.44
C GLU A 77 -16.11 5.06 -8.41
N ARG A 78 -15.48 4.88 -9.57
CA ARG A 78 -14.04 4.58 -9.65
C ARG A 78 -13.19 5.69 -9.01
N GLY A 79 -13.63 6.94 -9.11
CA GLY A 79 -13.00 8.07 -8.43
C GLY A 79 -13.12 8.00 -6.91
N LEU A 80 -14.25 7.49 -6.40
CA LEU A 80 -14.49 7.28 -4.97
C LEU A 80 -13.56 6.20 -4.39
N VAL A 81 -13.37 5.09 -5.12
CA VAL A 81 -12.45 4.01 -4.73
C VAL A 81 -11.05 4.55 -4.46
N GLU A 82 -10.46 5.25 -5.43
CA GLU A 82 -9.09 5.75 -5.34
C GLU A 82 -8.96 6.89 -4.32
N ALA A 83 -9.97 7.77 -4.23
CA ALA A 83 -9.93 8.88 -3.27
C ALA A 83 -9.98 8.38 -1.82
N HIS A 84 -10.87 7.43 -1.52
CA HIS A 84 -10.91 6.80 -0.21
C HIS A 84 -9.64 6.01 0.09
N PHE A 85 -9.09 5.28 -0.89
CA PHE A 85 -7.82 4.58 -0.72
C PHE A 85 -6.67 5.54 -0.35
N ASN A 86 -6.53 6.64 -1.08
CA ASN A 86 -5.51 7.66 -0.85
C ASN A 86 -5.66 8.34 0.52
N LEU A 87 -6.90 8.63 0.94
CA LEU A 87 -7.17 9.18 2.26
C LEU A 87 -6.81 8.19 3.37
N GLY A 88 -7.20 6.92 3.23
CA GLY A 88 -6.86 5.86 4.18
C GLY A 88 -5.34 5.79 4.43
N TYR A 89 -4.56 5.77 3.35
CA TYR A 89 -3.11 5.80 3.44
C TYR A 89 -2.57 7.07 4.12
N ASN A 90 -3.06 8.26 3.73
CA ASN A 90 -2.56 9.54 4.28
C ASN A 90 -2.87 9.70 5.77
N TYR A 91 -4.07 9.29 6.22
CA TYR A 91 -4.41 9.32 7.64
C TYR A 91 -3.56 8.36 8.45
N ARG A 92 -3.32 7.15 7.93
CA ARG A 92 -2.44 6.17 8.58
C ARG A 92 -1.02 6.72 8.75
N ALA A 93 -0.46 7.32 7.69
CA ALA A 93 0.87 7.93 7.72
C ALA A 93 1.01 9.09 8.73
N ARG A 94 -0.11 9.62 9.23
CA ARG A 94 -0.19 10.67 10.25
C ARG A 94 -0.65 10.13 11.61
N SER A 95 -0.66 8.81 11.78
CA SER A 95 -1.15 8.11 12.98
C SER A 95 -2.61 8.41 13.34
N GLN A 96 -3.42 8.85 12.37
CA GLN A 96 -4.86 9.10 12.54
C GLN A 96 -5.63 7.82 12.20
N TYR A 97 -5.45 6.78 13.01
CA TYR A 97 -5.86 5.41 12.68
C TYR A 97 -7.36 5.25 12.48
N ASP A 98 -8.21 5.90 13.27
CA ASP A 98 -9.67 5.80 13.11
C ASP A 98 -10.13 6.33 11.74
N SER A 99 -9.57 7.46 11.30
CA SER A 99 -9.83 8.02 9.97
C SER A 99 -9.26 7.13 8.87
N ALA A 100 -8.10 6.51 9.10
CA ALA A 100 -7.50 5.58 8.16
C ALA A 100 -8.36 4.32 7.96
N ILE A 101 -8.87 3.76 9.05
CA ILE A 101 -9.77 2.60 9.06
C ILE A 101 -11.07 2.94 8.34
N TYR A 102 -11.72 4.06 8.69
CA TYR A 102 -12.93 4.52 8.04
C TYR A 102 -12.74 4.61 6.52
N HIS A 103 -11.70 5.30 6.06
CA HIS A 103 -11.47 5.47 4.63
C HIS A 103 -11.02 4.18 3.92
N SER A 104 -10.28 3.29 4.60
CA SER A 104 -9.92 1.98 4.04
C SER A 104 -11.14 1.07 3.88
N GLN A 105 -12.07 1.08 4.84
CA GLN A 105 -13.36 0.36 4.74
C GLN A 105 -14.23 0.91 3.61
N ARG A 106 -14.30 2.25 3.46
CA ARG A 106 -15.02 2.88 2.34
C ARG A 106 -14.38 2.53 1.00
N ALA A 107 -13.06 2.54 0.89
CA ALA A 107 -12.34 2.12 -0.30
C ALA A 107 -12.64 0.65 -0.64
N LEU A 108 -12.65 -0.23 0.37
CA LEU A 108 -12.97 -1.64 0.22
C LEU A 108 -14.41 -1.84 -0.27
N ALA A 109 -15.39 -1.20 0.36
CA ALA A 109 -16.80 -1.29 -0.02
C ALA A 109 -17.03 -0.86 -1.49
N TRP A 110 -16.47 0.28 -1.89
CA TRP A 110 -16.56 0.75 -3.27
C TRP A 110 -15.78 -0.13 -4.24
N ALA A 111 -14.61 -0.65 -3.85
CA ALA A 111 -13.83 -1.55 -4.71
C ALA A 111 -14.56 -2.88 -4.94
N THR A 112 -15.25 -3.41 -3.92
CA THR A 112 -16.13 -4.57 -4.06
C THR A 112 -17.30 -4.26 -4.99
N HIS A 113 -17.98 -3.14 -4.79
CA HIS A 113 -19.12 -2.72 -5.62
C HIS A 113 -18.74 -2.55 -7.10
N THR A 114 -17.58 -1.96 -7.38
CA THR A 114 -17.09 -1.69 -8.75
C THR A 114 -16.28 -2.85 -9.32
N HIS A 115 -16.19 -3.99 -8.62
CA HIS A 115 -15.34 -5.14 -8.97
C HIS A 115 -13.86 -4.79 -9.22
N ASN A 116 -13.36 -3.72 -8.59
CA ASN A 116 -11.96 -3.32 -8.64
C ASN A 116 -11.12 -4.18 -7.67
N ARG A 117 -10.90 -5.45 -8.05
CA ARG A 117 -10.17 -6.44 -7.24
C ARG A 117 -8.75 -5.97 -6.88
N TYR A 118 -8.10 -5.19 -7.74
CA TYR A 118 -6.76 -4.67 -7.47
C TYR A 118 -6.74 -3.68 -6.30
N THR A 119 -7.61 -2.65 -6.32
CA THR A 119 -7.68 -1.69 -5.20
C THR A 119 -8.29 -2.34 -3.97
N GLN A 120 -9.13 -3.36 -4.13
CA GLN A 120 -9.65 -4.18 -3.04
C GLN A 120 -8.50 -4.84 -2.24
N THR A 121 -7.56 -5.52 -2.90
CA THR A 121 -6.38 -6.12 -2.23
C THR A 121 -5.56 -5.08 -1.47
N ARG A 122 -5.39 -3.89 -2.04
CA ARG A 122 -4.61 -2.81 -1.38
C ARG A 122 -5.38 -2.19 -0.21
N ALA A 123 -6.70 -2.09 -0.30
CA ALA A 123 -7.55 -1.60 0.79
C ALA A 123 -7.50 -2.55 2.00
N TYR A 124 -7.51 -3.87 1.75
CA TYR A 124 -7.27 -4.88 2.79
C TYR A 124 -5.93 -4.68 3.49
N TYR A 125 -4.85 -4.48 2.73
CA TYR A 125 -3.52 -4.21 3.29
C TYR A 125 -3.50 -2.95 4.16
N ASN A 126 -4.08 -1.84 3.66
CA ASN A 126 -4.15 -0.59 4.42
C ASN A 126 -4.98 -0.73 5.70
N LEU A 127 -6.06 -1.51 5.66
CA LEU A 127 -6.91 -1.77 6.81
C LEU A 127 -6.18 -2.60 7.88
N ALA A 128 -5.56 -3.71 7.48
CA ALA A 128 -4.75 -4.56 8.35
C ALA A 128 -3.64 -3.75 9.04
N ARG A 129 -2.94 -2.92 8.25
CA ARG A 129 -1.90 -2.03 8.78
C ARG A 129 -2.42 -0.97 9.74
N SER A 130 -3.54 -0.35 9.42
CA SER A 130 -4.11 0.69 10.30
C SER A 130 -4.47 0.10 11.66
N TYR A 131 -5.05 -1.11 11.69
CA TYR A 131 -5.29 -1.82 12.95
C TYR A 131 -4.00 -2.24 13.66
N THR A 132 -3.00 -2.74 12.92
CA THR A 132 -1.70 -3.14 13.47
C THR A 132 -1.01 -1.96 14.15
N GLU A 133 -0.94 -0.81 13.47
CA GLU A 133 -0.29 0.40 13.98
C GLU A 133 -1.10 1.07 15.11
N GLN A 134 -2.41 0.81 15.18
CA GLN A 134 -3.26 1.14 16.33
C GLN A 134 -3.04 0.19 17.53
N GLY A 135 -2.33 -0.92 17.34
CA GLY A 135 -2.13 -1.96 18.36
C GLY A 135 -3.27 -2.98 18.47
N ASN A 136 -4.27 -2.92 17.57
CA ASN A 136 -5.38 -3.87 17.53
C ASN A 136 -5.05 -5.05 16.61
N TYR A 137 -4.13 -5.91 17.04
CA TYR A 137 -3.65 -7.04 16.24
C TYR A 137 -4.75 -8.07 15.92
N ALA A 138 -5.70 -8.28 16.83
CA ALA A 138 -6.82 -9.19 16.60
C ALA A 138 -7.72 -8.73 15.44
N ALA A 139 -8.02 -7.42 15.34
CA ALA A 139 -8.78 -6.87 14.22
C ALA A 139 -7.98 -6.77 12.92
N ALA A 140 -6.64 -6.77 12.99
CA ALA A 140 -5.76 -6.65 11.84
C ALA A 140 -5.66 -7.95 11.00
N LEU A 141 -5.75 -9.11 11.65
CA LEU A 141 -5.47 -10.40 11.02
C LEU A 141 -6.47 -10.72 9.89
N GLY A 142 -7.77 -10.58 10.16
CA GLY A 142 -8.83 -10.87 9.18
C GLY A 142 -8.63 -10.15 7.83
N PRO A 143 -8.51 -8.80 7.82
CA PRO A 143 -8.22 -8.06 6.59
C PRO A 143 -6.94 -8.50 5.88
N SER A 144 -5.89 -8.88 6.61
CA SER A 144 -4.65 -9.38 6.00
C SER A 144 -4.86 -10.71 5.27
N LEU A 145 -5.62 -11.63 5.87
CA LEU A 145 -5.93 -12.94 5.30
C LEU A 145 -6.90 -12.84 4.11
N ASP A 146 -7.92 -11.98 4.19
CA ASP A 146 -8.82 -11.72 3.07
C ASP A 146 -8.06 -11.14 1.87
N GLY A 147 -7.16 -10.19 2.14
CA GLY A 147 -6.27 -9.61 1.13
C GLY A 147 -5.31 -10.64 0.53
N LEU A 148 -4.79 -11.56 1.34
CA LEU A 148 -3.94 -12.66 0.90
C LEU A 148 -4.67 -13.61 -0.05
N ALA A 149 -5.86 -14.09 0.34
CA ALA A 149 -6.67 -14.98 -0.49
C ALA A 149 -6.99 -14.33 -1.85
N LEU A 150 -7.31 -13.03 -1.84
CA LEU A 150 -7.56 -12.28 -3.06
C LEU A 150 -6.29 -12.10 -3.90
N ALA A 151 -5.14 -11.79 -3.30
CA ALA A 151 -3.88 -11.65 -4.01
C ALA A 151 -3.47 -12.95 -4.71
N HIS A 152 -3.64 -14.08 -4.02
CA HIS A 152 -3.40 -15.41 -4.55
C HIS A 152 -4.31 -15.71 -5.75
N ALA A 153 -5.62 -15.44 -5.63
CA ALA A 153 -6.58 -15.61 -6.73
C ALA A 153 -6.31 -14.72 -7.95
N LEU A 154 -5.54 -13.64 -7.79
CA LEU A 154 -5.12 -12.74 -8.86
C LEU A 154 -3.73 -13.09 -9.43
N ALA A 155 -3.06 -14.12 -8.93
CA ALA A 155 -1.68 -14.46 -9.24
C ALA A 155 -0.75 -13.23 -9.14
N ASN A 156 -0.91 -12.45 -8.06
CA ASN A 156 -0.15 -11.22 -7.83
C ASN A 156 0.90 -11.44 -6.73
N PRO A 157 2.12 -11.88 -7.08
CA PRO A 157 3.15 -12.25 -6.10
C PRO A 157 3.58 -11.09 -5.22
N ARG A 158 3.53 -9.86 -5.74
CA ARG A 158 3.83 -8.66 -4.96
C ARG A 158 2.81 -8.43 -3.86
N ALA A 159 1.52 -8.44 -4.21
CA ALA A 159 0.47 -8.23 -3.22
C ALA A 159 0.42 -9.38 -2.21
N GLU A 160 0.63 -10.62 -2.67
CA GLU A 160 0.69 -11.81 -1.82
C GLU A 160 1.84 -11.70 -0.82
N LEU A 161 3.04 -11.34 -1.27
CA LEU A 161 4.19 -11.07 -0.39
C LEU A 161 3.86 -10.02 0.67
N MET A 162 3.28 -8.89 0.27
CA MET A 162 2.95 -7.82 1.22
C MET A 162 1.95 -8.28 2.28
N GLN A 163 0.93 -9.05 1.90
CA GLN A 163 -0.06 -9.57 2.85
C GLN A 163 0.53 -10.64 3.78
N LEU A 164 1.39 -11.52 3.27
CA LEU A 164 2.10 -12.52 4.08
C LEU A 164 3.01 -11.88 5.12
N VAL A 165 3.77 -10.84 4.74
CA VAL A 165 4.60 -10.12 5.70
C VAL A 165 3.76 -9.44 6.78
N GLN A 166 2.61 -8.87 6.41
CA GLN A 166 1.71 -8.27 7.40
C GLN A 166 1.11 -9.30 8.34
N ALA A 167 0.62 -10.43 7.83
CA ALA A 167 0.13 -11.52 8.67
C ALA A 167 1.24 -12.01 9.62
N GLY A 168 2.45 -12.20 9.11
CA GLY A 168 3.61 -12.58 9.92
C GLY A 168 3.93 -11.58 11.04
N ARG A 169 3.89 -10.27 10.76
CA ARG A 169 4.09 -9.22 11.78
C ARG A 169 2.97 -9.22 12.83
N ILE A 170 1.72 -9.41 12.42
CA ILE A 170 0.56 -9.47 13.30
C ILE A 170 0.69 -10.67 14.25
N GLU A 171 0.97 -11.86 13.72
CA GLU A 171 1.16 -13.08 14.52
C GLU A 171 2.34 -12.97 15.48
N LEU A 172 3.43 -12.33 15.04
CA LEU A 172 4.59 -12.08 15.90
C LEU A 172 4.21 -11.19 17.10
N ALA A 173 3.41 -10.14 16.86
CA ALA A 173 2.92 -9.25 17.91
C ALA A 173 1.92 -9.94 18.85
N LEU A 174 1.20 -10.96 18.37
CA LEU A 174 0.34 -11.82 19.18
C LEU A 174 1.13 -12.87 19.99
N GLY A 175 2.43 -13.03 19.73
CA GLY A 175 3.29 -14.01 20.39
C GLY A 175 3.37 -15.36 19.67
N GLU A 176 2.68 -15.52 18.54
CA GLU A 176 2.59 -16.75 17.77
C GLU A 176 3.80 -16.91 16.82
N VAL A 177 5.00 -17.02 17.40
CA VAL A 177 6.28 -17.00 16.66
C VAL A 177 6.37 -18.07 15.57
N ALA A 178 5.80 -19.26 15.82
CA ALA A 178 5.81 -20.36 14.84
C ALA A 178 4.93 -20.06 13.61
N ILE A 179 3.77 -19.45 13.83
CA ILE A 179 2.85 -19.04 12.76
C ILE A 179 3.46 -17.88 11.98
N ALA A 180 4.01 -16.88 12.68
CA ALA A 180 4.72 -15.75 12.07
C ALA A 180 5.83 -16.22 11.12
N ARG A 181 6.66 -17.19 11.56
CA ARG A 181 7.72 -17.78 10.72
C ARG A 181 7.17 -18.41 9.45
N THR A 182 6.03 -19.10 9.55
CA THR A 182 5.42 -19.77 8.40
C THR A 182 5.02 -18.75 7.34
N TYR A 183 4.33 -17.67 7.73
CA TYR A 183 3.94 -16.61 6.80
C TYR A 183 5.14 -15.90 6.19
N VAL A 184 6.14 -15.53 7.00
CA VAL A 184 7.32 -14.81 6.50
C VAL A 184 8.20 -15.69 5.61
N ALA A 185 8.27 -17.00 5.85
CA ALA A 185 8.95 -17.94 4.96
C ALA A 185 8.27 -18.02 3.59
N GLN A 186 6.93 -18.08 3.54
CA GLN A 186 6.18 -18.01 2.29
C GLN A 186 6.44 -16.68 1.55
N ALA A 187 6.45 -15.56 2.27
CA ALA A 187 6.79 -14.25 1.69
C ALA A 187 8.21 -14.24 1.10
N GLN A 188 9.18 -14.89 1.76
CA GLN A 188 10.55 -14.99 1.29
C GLN A 188 10.66 -15.75 -0.04
N HIS A 189 9.87 -16.80 -0.25
CA HIS A 189 9.83 -17.52 -1.53
C HIS A 189 9.30 -16.66 -2.69
N LEU A 190 8.47 -15.66 -2.40
CA LEU A 190 7.90 -14.76 -3.40
C LEU A 190 8.79 -13.58 -3.78
N VAL A 191 9.86 -13.31 -3.02
CA VAL A 191 10.78 -12.16 -3.25
C VAL A 191 11.25 -12.07 -4.71
N PRO A 192 11.72 -13.14 -5.37
CA PRO A 192 12.19 -13.06 -6.76
C PRO A 192 11.08 -12.70 -7.75
N ALA A 193 9.85 -13.17 -7.52
CA ALA A 193 8.71 -12.95 -8.41
C ALA A 193 8.00 -11.60 -8.15
N ALA A 194 8.09 -11.06 -6.93
CA ALA A 194 7.44 -9.82 -6.54
C ALA A 194 8.07 -8.57 -7.17
N HIS A 195 9.37 -8.60 -7.46
CA HIS A 195 10.16 -7.46 -7.95
C HIS A 195 9.88 -6.17 -7.15
N ASP A 196 9.70 -6.30 -5.85
CA ASP A 196 9.34 -5.20 -4.95
C ASP A 196 10.39 -5.04 -3.85
N PRO A 197 11.28 -4.05 -3.95
CA PRO A 197 12.30 -3.80 -2.94
C PRO A 197 11.70 -3.43 -1.57
N LEU A 198 10.54 -2.75 -1.51
CA LEU A 198 9.91 -2.45 -0.23
C LEU A 198 9.42 -3.71 0.45
N GLY A 199 8.66 -4.53 -0.28
CA GLY A 199 8.22 -5.84 0.19
C GLY A 199 9.38 -6.71 0.65
N THR A 200 10.44 -6.78 -0.16
CA THR A 200 11.67 -7.55 0.15
C THR A 200 12.33 -7.07 1.45
N GLY A 201 12.44 -5.76 1.63
CA GLY A 201 12.95 -5.17 2.87
C GLY A 201 12.10 -5.55 4.07
N TYR A 202 10.76 -5.48 3.95
CA TYR A 202 9.86 -5.90 5.04
C TYR A 202 9.97 -7.38 5.37
N THR A 203 10.14 -8.24 4.37
CA THR A 203 10.37 -9.67 4.59
C THR A 203 11.63 -9.90 5.43
N TYR A 204 12.76 -9.26 5.06
CA TYR A 204 13.99 -9.37 5.84
C TYR A 204 13.86 -8.77 7.23
N GLN A 205 13.18 -7.64 7.37
CA GLN A 205 12.93 -7.05 8.70
C GLN A 205 12.14 -8.03 9.59
N ALA A 206 11.07 -8.64 9.06
CA ALA A 206 10.26 -9.59 9.81
C ALA A 206 11.06 -10.85 10.21
N LEU A 207 11.93 -11.37 9.33
CA LEU A 207 12.86 -12.46 9.68
C LEU A 207 13.85 -12.05 10.78
N GLY A 208 14.32 -10.80 10.73
CA GLY A 208 15.15 -10.20 11.77
C GLY A 208 14.43 -10.14 13.11
N ASP A 209 13.19 -9.66 13.13
CA ASP A 209 12.35 -9.54 14.33
C ASP A 209 12.05 -10.90 14.96
N ILE A 210 11.72 -11.89 14.14
CA ILE A 210 11.54 -13.28 14.58
C ILE A 210 12.84 -13.82 15.20
N SER A 211 13.98 -13.62 14.54
CA SER A 211 15.28 -14.10 15.03
C SER A 211 15.68 -13.41 16.34
N ARG A 212 15.38 -12.11 16.46
CA ARG A 212 15.61 -11.31 17.67
C ARG A 212 14.80 -11.85 18.85
N GLN A 213 13.52 -12.15 18.66
CA GLN A 213 12.65 -12.70 19.71
C GLN A 213 13.12 -14.08 20.21
N GLN A 214 13.85 -14.82 19.39
CA GLN A 214 14.45 -16.11 19.75
C GLN A 214 15.86 -15.99 20.36
N GLY A 215 16.41 -14.78 20.52
CA GLY A 215 17.78 -14.57 21.01
C GLY A 215 18.87 -14.87 19.98
N LEU A 216 18.54 -15.05 18.70
CA LEU A 216 19.49 -15.30 17.61
C LEU A 216 20.04 -13.98 17.06
N TRP A 217 20.74 -13.22 17.89
CA TRP A 217 21.17 -11.84 17.61
C TRP A 217 22.02 -11.69 16.35
N ALA A 218 22.96 -12.61 16.11
CA ALA A 218 23.82 -12.58 14.93
C ALA A 218 23.01 -12.80 13.63
N VAL A 219 21.98 -13.65 13.67
CA VAL A 219 21.08 -13.91 12.54
C VAL A 219 20.19 -12.70 12.31
N ALA A 220 19.63 -12.13 13.39
CA ALA A 220 18.81 -10.92 13.32
C ALA A 220 19.58 -9.76 12.66
N TYR A 221 20.84 -9.52 13.09
CA TYR A 221 21.69 -8.48 12.52
C TYR A 221 21.92 -8.64 11.02
N ARG A 222 22.15 -9.87 10.54
CA ARG A 222 22.31 -10.16 9.10
C ARG A 222 21.04 -9.79 8.33
N TYR A 223 19.88 -10.19 8.82
CA TYR A 223 18.60 -9.85 8.19
C TYR A 223 18.32 -8.35 8.19
N TYR A 224 18.58 -7.65 9.29
CA TYR A 224 18.43 -6.20 9.34
C TYR A 224 19.38 -5.48 8.36
N THR A 225 20.60 -6.00 8.18
CA THR A 225 21.55 -5.46 7.19
C THR A 225 21.02 -5.64 5.76
N GLN A 226 20.44 -6.80 5.44
CA GLN A 226 19.81 -7.05 4.14
C GLN A 226 18.58 -6.16 3.92
N ALA A 227 17.75 -5.97 4.94
CA ALA A 227 16.60 -5.06 4.89
C ALA A 227 17.06 -3.63 4.57
N TYR A 228 18.07 -3.12 5.30
CA TYR A 228 18.64 -1.79 5.08
C TYR A 228 19.19 -1.60 3.65
N ALA A 229 19.97 -2.56 3.16
CA ALA A 229 20.50 -2.51 1.80
C ALA A 229 19.39 -2.45 0.74
N THR A 230 18.28 -3.14 0.99
CA THR A 230 17.11 -3.13 0.09
C THR A 230 16.36 -1.79 0.16
N TYR A 231 16.18 -1.25 1.37
CA TYR A 231 15.52 0.04 1.59
C TYR A 231 16.27 1.23 0.96
N ALA A 232 17.60 1.17 0.91
CA ALA A 232 18.42 2.19 0.24
C ALA A 232 18.04 2.38 -1.25
N LEU A 233 17.46 1.37 -1.90
CA LEU A 233 17.03 1.43 -3.31
C LEU A 233 15.75 2.23 -3.53
N VAL A 234 14.99 2.53 -2.47
CA VAL A 234 13.62 3.05 -2.56
C VAL A 234 13.37 4.30 -1.72
N LEU A 235 14.44 4.93 -1.21
CA LEU A 235 14.32 6.19 -0.48
C LEU A 235 13.65 7.28 -1.33
N ASN A 236 12.83 8.10 -0.66
CA ASN A 236 12.16 9.24 -1.29
C ASN A 236 13.14 10.42 -1.49
N GLU A 237 12.66 11.53 -2.08
CA GLU A 237 13.49 12.74 -2.33
C GLU A 237 14.07 13.34 -1.04
N ARG A 238 13.52 13.00 0.12
CA ARG A 238 13.95 13.45 1.45
C ARG A 238 14.85 12.42 2.15
N GLY A 239 15.30 11.38 1.46
CA GLY A 239 16.12 10.30 2.03
C GLY A 239 15.38 9.42 3.04
N ARG A 240 14.04 9.45 3.05
CA ARG A 240 13.19 8.66 3.95
C ARG A 240 12.57 7.50 3.20
N LEU A 241 12.32 6.40 3.91
CA LEU A 241 11.51 5.34 3.33
C LEU A 241 10.11 5.87 2.98
N PRO A 242 9.52 5.44 1.85
CA PRO A 242 8.12 5.66 1.58
C PRO A 242 7.34 5.04 2.74
N MET A 243 6.74 5.87 3.62
CA MET A 243 6.21 5.43 4.91
C MET A 243 5.26 4.24 4.76
N GLU A 244 5.83 3.07 5.01
CA GLU A 244 5.19 1.80 5.22
C GLU A 244 5.85 1.15 6.47
N ILE A 245 6.33 1.98 7.41
CA ILE A 245 6.91 1.55 8.70
C ILE A 245 5.80 1.16 9.66
#